data_AF-A0A931ZUU5-F1
#
_entry.id   AF-A0A931ZUU5-F1
#
_cell.length_a   1.000
_cell.length_b   1.000
_cell.length_c   1.000
_cell.angle_alpha   90.00
_cell.angle_beta   90.00
_cell.angle_gamma   90.00
#
_symmetry.space_group_name_H-M   'P 1'
#
loop_
_entity.id
_entity.type
_entity.pdbx_description
1 polymer ?
#
loop_
_entity_poly.entity_id
_entity_poly.type
_entity_poly.pdbx_seq_one_letter_code
_entity_poly.pdbx_strand_id
1 'polypeptide(L)'
;EAARRGVPEFPVMASHGGTLAARQARERASALALSGPVGGVEGARLVGTQVGRHDLLTIDMGGTSADASIILGGEPLVQSAGDVAGIPVALPHVLIETVGAGGGSIAWVDQGGALRVGPQSAGAVPGPACYGLGGHDATVTDAALVLGWLDAAHPLAADLCLHAGLAREAVARVAQAAGLDVERCAAGVIEIATATMVRALRSVSVERGVDPRNTSLVAFGGAGPLFVCRLAGSLGVRHALIPPHPGALSALGLAAAKARVELTASLHRRAADLDEKGMQQAYADLEMRCRAELPGGELRRVAECRYP
;
A
#
# COMPACT_ATOMS: atom_id res chain seq x y z
N GLU A 1 23.09 -6.25 14.73
CA GLU A 1 22.45 -7.05 15.81
C GLU A 1 22.09 -8.46 15.35
N ALA A 2 21.42 -8.62 14.20
CA ALA A 2 21.10 -9.92 13.60
C ALA A 2 22.30 -10.89 13.49
N ALA A 3 23.45 -10.43 13.00
CA ALA A 3 24.68 -11.23 12.94
C ALA A 3 25.18 -11.70 14.33
N ARG A 4 25.02 -10.86 15.37
CA ARG A 4 25.33 -11.24 16.76
C ARG A 4 24.39 -12.32 17.30
N ARG A 5 23.19 -12.44 16.74
CA ARG A 5 22.20 -13.47 17.04
C ARG A 5 22.29 -14.68 16.10
N GLY A 6 23.34 -14.79 15.29
CA GLY A 6 23.58 -15.93 14.40
C GLY A 6 22.74 -15.93 13.12
N VAL A 7 22.11 -14.81 12.74
CA VAL A 7 21.43 -14.67 11.45
C VAL A 7 22.45 -14.15 10.43
N PRO A 8 22.94 -15.00 9.49
CA PRO A 8 24.10 -14.68 8.66
C PRO A 8 23.78 -13.62 7.60
N GLU A 9 22.56 -13.65 7.03
CA GLU A 9 22.06 -12.69 6.06
C GLU A 9 20.54 -12.67 6.11
N PHE A 10 19.91 -11.52 5.87
CA PHE A 10 18.45 -11.42 5.78
C PHE A 10 18.04 -10.71 4.48
N PRO A 11 16.99 -11.21 3.80
CA PRO A 11 16.45 -10.57 2.62
C PRO A 11 15.74 -9.25 2.99
N VAL A 12 15.83 -8.28 2.10
CA VAL A 12 15.12 -6.99 2.19
C VAL A 12 14.17 -6.89 1.01
N MET A 13 12.90 -6.60 1.27
CA MET A 13 11.91 -6.38 0.22
C MET A 13 12.32 -5.19 -0.65
N ALA A 14 12.25 -5.36 -1.97
CA ALA A 14 12.53 -4.34 -2.95
C ALA A 14 11.25 -3.92 -3.67
N SER A 15 11.29 -2.73 -4.29
CA SER A 15 10.14 -2.10 -4.94
C SER A 15 9.51 -2.96 -6.04
N HIS A 16 10.26 -3.87 -6.66
CA HIS A 16 9.82 -4.72 -7.77
C HIS A 16 9.10 -6.03 -7.34
N GLY A 17 8.76 -6.20 -6.06
CA GLY A 17 8.03 -7.39 -5.57
C GLY A 17 8.90 -8.59 -5.20
N GLY A 18 10.22 -8.45 -5.20
CA GLY A 18 11.14 -9.49 -4.76
C GLY A 18 12.09 -9.01 -3.69
N THR A 19 13.03 -9.85 -3.28
CA THR A 19 13.97 -9.53 -2.21
C THR A 19 15.41 -9.39 -2.69
N LEU A 20 16.12 -8.41 -2.12
CA LEU A 20 17.56 -8.20 -2.26
C LEU A 20 18.32 -8.64 -1.01
N ALA A 21 19.60 -8.95 -1.16
CA ALA A 21 20.49 -9.13 -0.02
C ALA A 21 20.68 -7.79 0.73
N ALA A 22 20.83 -7.82 2.06
CA ALA A 22 20.97 -6.62 2.88
C ALA A 22 22.13 -5.70 2.42
N ARG A 23 23.23 -6.28 1.93
CA ARG A 23 24.36 -5.50 1.38
C ARG A 23 23.97 -4.74 0.11
N GLN A 24 23.23 -5.37 -0.80
CA GLN A 24 22.76 -4.75 -2.04
C GLN A 24 21.72 -3.68 -1.75
N ALA A 25 20.80 -3.94 -0.80
CA ALA A 25 19.80 -2.98 -0.36
C ALA A 25 20.46 -1.67 0.13
N ARG A 26 21.58 -1.76 0.86
CA ARG A 26 22.36 -0.58 1.29
C ARG A 26 22.91 0.23 0.12
N GLU A 27 23.33 -0.42 -0.95
CA GLU A 27 23.90 0.23 -2.14
C GLU A 27 22.82 0.75 -3.10
N ARG A 28 21.58 0.26 -2.99
CA ARG A 28 20.45 0.54 -3.89
C ARG A 28 19.24 1.07 -3.14
N ALA A 29 19.42 2.10 -2.31
CA ALA A 29 18.35 2.62 -1.45
C ALA A 29 17.07 3.03 -2.20
N SER A 30 17.20 3.55 -3.43
CA SER A 30 16.06 3.90 -4.29
C SER A 30 15.20 2.69 -4.70
N ALA A 31 15.77 1.49 -4.75
CA ALA A 31 15.06 0.24 -5.04
C ALA A 31 14.30 -0.32 -3.82
N LEU A 32 14.31 0.39 -2.69
CA LEU A 32 13.59 0.02 -1.46
C LEU A 32 12.35 0.90 -1.22
N ALA A 33 12.10 1.87 -2.10
CA ALA A 33 10.92 2.73 -2.02
C ALA A 33 9.64 1.88 -2.00
N LEU A 34 8.73 2.17 -1.06
CA LEU A 34 7.47 1.43 -0.88
C LEU A 34 7.63 -0.08 -0.61
N SER A 35 8.81 -0.54 -0.15
CA SER A 35 9.06 -1.96 0.17
C SER A 35 8.06 -2.58 1.15
N GLY A 36 7.56 -1.82 2.13
CA GLY A 36 6.51 -2.29 3.04
C GLY A 36 5.19 -2.62 2.32
N PRO A 37 4.55 -1.65 1.66
CA PRO A 37 3.35 -1.86 0.85
C PRO A 37 3.50 -2.97 -0.20
N VAL A 38 4.67 -3.08 -0.85
CA VAL A 38 4.96 -4.17 -1.80
C VAL A 38 4.83 -5.55 -1.14
N GLY A 39 5.32 -5.70 0.10
CA GLY A 39 5.09 -6.93 0.88
C GLY A 39 3.60 -7.19 1.10
N GLY A 40 2.79 -6.15 1.30
CA GLY A 40 1.33 -6.25 1.38
C GLY A 40 0.69 -6.80 0.11
N VAL A 41 1.12 -6.29 -1.04
CA VAL A 41 0.66 -6.76 -2.37
C VAL A 41 1.05 -8.23 -2.59
N GLU A 42 2.28 -8.63 -2.27
CA GLU A 42 2.68 -10.04 -2.32
C GLU A 42 1.84 -10.92 -1.37
N GLY A 43 1.55 -10.42 -0.17
CA GLY A 43 0.67 -11.11 0.77
C GLY A 43 -0.75 -11.28 0.21
N ALA A 44 -1.31 -10.24 -0.41
CA ALA A 44 -2.61 -10.31 -1.07
C ALA A 44 -2.62 -11.30 -2.24
N ARG A 45 -1.54 -11.38 -3.01
CA ARG A 45 -1.34 -12.37 -4.09
C ARG A 45 -1.40 -13.80 -3.55
N LEU A 46 -0.76 -14.06 -2.42
CA LEU A 46 -0.81 -15.38 -1.75
C LEU A 46 -2.22 -15.72 -1.30
N VAL A 47 -2.92 -14.79 -0.66
CA VAL A 47 -4.32 -14.96 -0.21
C VAL A 47 -5.23 -15.26 -1.41
N GLY A 48 -5.14 -14.46 -2.48
CA GLY A 48 -5.91 -14.67 -3.69
C GLY A 48 -5.64 -16.04 -4.34
N THR A 49 -4.37 -16.43 -4.43
CA THR A 49 -3.98 -17.75 -4.97
C THR A 49 -4.62 -18.89 -4.18
N GLN A 50 -4.64 -18.81 -2.85
CA GLN A 50 -5.26 -19.83 -2.00
C GLN A 50 -6.77 -19.99 -2.21
N VAL A 51 -7.45 -18.94 -2.67
CA VAL A 51 -8.90 -18.94 -2.91
C VAL A 51 -9.27 -18.92 -4.42
N GLY A 52 -8.29 -19.16 -5.30
CA GLY A 52 -8.50 -19.20 -6.75
C GLY A 52 -8.91 -17.85 -7.37
N ARG A 53 -8.43 -16.73 -6.80
CA ARG A 53 -8.67 -15.36 -7.29
C ARG A 53 -7.35 -14.73 -7.70
N HIS A 54 -7.25 -14.39 -8.98
CA HIS A 54 -5.99 -13.92 -9.60
C HIS A 54 -6.02 -12.44 -10.00
N ASP A 55 -7.22 -11.87 -10.16
CA ASP A 55 -7.42 -10.45 -10.41
C ASP A 55 -7.91 -9.78 -9.13
N LEU A 56 -7.03 -8.98 -8.52
CA LEU A 56 -7.25 -8.40 -7.19
C LEU A 56 -7.01 -6.89 -7.22
N LEU A 57 -7.91 -6.15 -6.57
CA LEU A 57 -7.58 -4.83 -6.04
C LEU A 57 -7.17 -4.99 -4.59
N THR A 58 -6.17 -4.25 -4.16
CA THR A 58 -5.65 -4.36 -2.80
C THR A 58 -5.71 -3.00 -2.13
N ILE A 59 -6.07 -2.97 -0.85
CA ILE A 59 -6.03 -1.77 -0.02
C ILE A 59 -5.41 -2.11 1.33
N ASP A 60 -4.22 -1.57 1.59
CA ASP A 60 -3.56 -1.58 2.91
C ASP A 60 -3.90 -0.27 3.59
N MET A 61 -4.61 -0.26 4.71
CA MET A 61 -4.82 0.96 5.49
C MET A 61 -4.21 0.81 6.87
N GLY A 62 -3.20 1.65 7.12
CA GLY A 62 -2.51 1.76 8.39
C GLY A 62 -2.98 2.96 9.22
N GLY A 63 -2.12 3.41 10.13
CA GLY A 63 -2.38 4.58 10.98
C GLY A 63 -2.19 5.92 10.27
N THR A 64 -1.45 5.99 9.17
CA THR A 64 -1.08 7.29 8.55
C THR A 64 -1.60 7.42 7.12
N SER A 65 -1.51 6.35 6.35
CA SER A 65 -1.84 6.30 4.94
C SER A 65 -2.68 5.07 4.61
N ALA A 66 -3.18 5.06 3.39
CA ALA A 66 -3.69 3.87 2.73
C ALA A 66 -2.98 3.68 1.38
N ASP A 67 -2.63 2.45 1.05
CA ASP A 67 -1.89 2.06 -0.15
C ASP A 67 -2.78 1.16 -1.02
N ALA A 68 -3.12 1.64 -2.23
CA ALA A 68 -3.89 0.91 -3.21
C ALA A 68 -2.97 0.27 -4.26
N SER A 69 -3.26 -0.96 -4.67
CA SER A 69 -2.54 -1.64 -5.76
C SER A 69 -3.46 -2.60 -6.51
N ILE A 70 -2.91 -3.23 -7.54
CA ILE A 70 -3.61 -4.16 -8.42
C ILE A 70 -2.73 -5.36 -8.79
N ILE A 71 -3.36 -6.53 -8.82
CA ILE A 71 -2.78 -7.79 -9.26
C ILE A 71 -3.67 -8.29 -10.40
N LEU A 72 -3.06 -8.69 -11.52
CA LEU A 72 -3.77 -9.18 -12.69
C LEU A 72 -3.15 -10.51 -13.13
N GLY A 73 -3.99 -11.51 -13.39
CA GLY A 73 -3.52 -12.84 -13.77
C GLY A 73 -2.60 -13.48 -12.72
N GLY A 74 -2.71 -13.07 -11.46
CA GLY A 74 -1.90 -13.58 -10.35
C GLY A 74 -0.54 -12.93 -10.19
N GLU A 75 -0.23 -11.87 -10.96
CA GLU A 75 1.02 -11.12 -10.89
C GLU A 75 0.75 -9.64 -10.54
N PRO A 76 1.51 -9.03 -9.61
CA PRO A 76 1.41 -7.60 -9.35
C PRO A 76 1.78 -6.80 -10.59
N LEU A 77 1.08 -5.69 -10.82
CA LEU A 77 1.43 -4.80 -11.93
C LEU A 77 2.71 -4.03 -11.59
N VAL A 78 3.76 -4.19 -12.41
CA VAL A 78 5.05 -3.49 -12.26
C VAL A 78 5.19 -2.44 -13.37
N GLN A 79 5.65 -1.24 -13.00
CA GLN A 79 5.98 -0.15 -13.91
C GLN A 79 7.49 0.03 -13.97
N SER A 80 8.05 0.24 -15.16
CA SER A 80 9.50 0.36 -15.36
C SER A 80 10.09 1.71 -14.94
N ALA A 81 9.25 2.74 -14.88
CA ALA A 81 9.57 4.05 -14.33
C ALA A 81 8.27 4.71 -13.85
N GLY A 82 8.39 5.67 -12.95
CA GLY A 82 7.25 6.34 -12.36
C GLY A 82 7.68 7.41 -11.37
N ASP A 83 6.82 7.64 -10.40
CA ASP A 83 6.97 8.68 -9.40
C ASP A 83 6.66 8.10 -8.03
N VAL A 84 7.46 8.45 -7.02
CA VAL A 84 7.17 8.14 -5.62
C VAL A 84 7.12 9.46 -4.86
N ALA A 85 5.93 9.85 -4.41
CA ALA A 85 5.69 11.08 -3.66
C ALA A 85 6.18 12.37 -4.36
N GLY A 86 5.98 12.47 -5.67
CA GLY A 86 6.40 13.60 -6.50
C GLY A 86 7.86 13.57 -6.94
N ILE A 87 8.59 12.49 -6.61
CA ILE A 87 9.98 12.28 -7.02
C ILE A 87 10.03 11.23 -8.13
N PRO A 88 10.51 11.58 -9.34
CA PRO A 88 10.69 10.62 -10.43
C PRO A 88 11.67 9.50 -10.07
N VAL A 89 11.26 8.25 -10.27
CA VAL A 89 12.07 7.05 -10.05
C VAL A 89 12.12 6.25 -11.36
N ALA A 90 13.33 6.11 -11.92
CA ALA A 90 13.59 5.34 -13.13
C ALA A 90 14.00 3.89 -12.81
N LEU A 91 13.27 3.24 -11.92
CA LEU A 91 13.47 1.84 -11.54
C LEU A 91 12.13 1.08 -11.58
N PRO A 92 12.16 -0.20 -11.95
CA PRO A 92 10.98 -1.06 -11.85
C PRO A 92 10.41 -1.09 -10.43
N HIS A 93 9.12 -0.82 -10.30
CA HIS A 93 8.41 -0.89 -9.03
C HIS A 93 6.97 -1.36 -9.24
N VAL A 94 6.44 -2.07 -8.24
CA VAL A 94 5.02 -2.41 -8.18
C VAL A 94 4.22 -1.12 -8.13
N LEU A 95 3.17 -1.04 -8.95
CA LEU A 95 2.24 0.07 -8.97
C LEU A 95 1.54 0.16 -7.61
N ILE A 96 1.84 1.21 -6.86
CA ILE A 96 1.21 1.50 -5.57
C ILE A 96 0.83 2.97 -5.55
N GLU A 97 -0.45 3.23 -5.28
CA GLU A 97 -0.98 4.57 -5.08
C GLU A 97 -1.20 4.80 -3.58
N THR A 98 -0.38 5.66 -2.99
CA THR A 98 -0.46 6.02 -1.56
C THR A 98 -1.30 7.28 -1.38
N VAL A 99 -2.31 7.22 -0.53
CA VAL A 99 -3.14 8.38 -0.15
C VAL A 99 -3.14 8.62 1.35
N GLY A 100 -3.27 9.89 1.73
CA GLY A 100 -3.42 10.32 3.13
C GLY A 100 -4.81 10.02 3.68
N ALA A 101 -5.11 8.73 3.89
CA ALA A 101 -6.37 8.25 4.43
C ALA A 101 -6.14 7.05 5.37
N GLY A 102 -5.26 7.21 6.35
CA GLY A 102 -5.04 6.23 7.42
C GLY A 102 -5.96 6.48 8.63
N GLY A 103 -5.90 5.60 9.63
CA GLY A 103 -6.70 5.73 10.86
C GLY A 103 -6.43 7.02 11.64
N GLY A 104 -5.18 7.48 11.66
CA GLY A 104 -4.75 8.73 12.30
C GLY A 104 -4.87 9.96 11.42
N SER A 105 -5.41 9.88 10.20
CA SER A 105 -5.62 11.07 9.37
C SER A 105 -6.56 12.05 10.07
N ILE A 106 -6.12 13.30 10.19
CA ILE A 106 -6.77 14.32 11.02
C ILE A 106 -7.94 14.94 10.25
N ALA A 107 -9.09 15.04 10.90
CA ALA A 107 -10.26 15.76 10.43
C ALA A 107 -10.20 17.24 10.86
N TRP A 108 -10.50 18.14 9.93
CA TRP A 108 -10.45 19.59 10.14
C TRP A 108 -11.45 20.31 9.24
N VAL A 109 -11.71 21.58 9.51
CA VAL A 109 -12.60 22.43 8.70
C VAL A 109 -11.76 23.46 7.98
N ASP A 110 -11.91 23.56 6.66
CA ASP A 110 -11.16 24.53 5.86
C ASP A 110 -11.70 25.96 5.99
N GLN A 111 -10.99 26.92 5.41
CA GLN A 111 -11.38 28.34 5.44
C GLN A 111 -12.76 28.59 4.79
N GLY A 112 -13.23 27.68 3.94
CA GLY A 112 -14.55 27.74 3.31
C GLY A 112 -15.65 27.05 4.13
N GLY A 113 -15.33 26.51 5.31
CA GLY A 113 -16.29 25.79 6.16
C GLY A 113 -16.51 24.33 5.76
N ALA A 114 -15.73 23.78 4.82
CA ALA A 114 -15.88 22.40 4.40
C ALA A 114 -15.08 21.45 5.31
N LEU A 115 -15.70 20.32 5.68
CA LEU A 115 -15.02 19.23 6.38
C LEU A 115 -13.98 18.58 5.46
N ARG A 116 -12.77 18.38 5.99
CA ARG A 116 -11.62 17.77 5.34
C ARG A 116 -11.02 16.68 6.23
N VAL A 117 -10.30 15.74 5.63
CA VAL A 117 -9.56 14.69 6.33
C VAL A 117 -8.20 14.55 5.67
N GLY A 118 -7.13 14.55 6.47
CA GLY A 118 -5.75 14.56 5.97
C GLY A 118 -5.36 15.88 5.27
N PRO A 119 -4.17 15.95 4.66
CA PRO A 119 -3.16 14.88 4.62
C PRO A 119 -2.39 14.69 5.94
N GLN A 120 -2.53 15.61 6.90
CA GLN A 120 -1.90 15.49 8.21
C GLN A 120 -2.39 14.25 8.95
N SER A 121 -1.49 13.62 9.71
CA SER A 121 -1.77 12.45 10.53
C SER A 121 -1.28 12.67 11.96
N ALA A 122 -2.04 12.16 12.92
CA ALA A 122 -1.66 12.12 14.33
C ALA A 122 -0.58 11.05 14.62
N GLY A 123 -0.25 10.21 13.64
CA GLY A 123 0.73 9.13 13.78
C GLY A 123 0.34 8.10 14.83
N ALA A 124 1.33 7.46 15.45
CA ALA A 124 1.11 6.54 16.57
C ALA A 124 1.16 7.26 17.93
N VAL A 125 2.03 8.27 18.06
CA VAL A 125 2.15 9.15 19.23
C VAL A 125 2.28 10.58 18.70
N PRO A 126 1.41 11.52 19.08
CA PRO A 126 0.38 11.40 20.13
C PRO A 126 -0.85 10.56 19.73
N GLY A 127 -1.00 10.23 18.44
CA GLY A 127 -2.04 9.33 17.93
C GLY A 127 -3.46 9.90 17.97
N PRO A 128 -4.45 9.12 17.49
CA PRO A 128 -5.87 9.38 17.71
C PRO A 128 -6.19 9.78 19.15
N ALA A 129 -7.15 10.69 19.35
CA ALA A 129 -7.53 11.14 20.69
C ALA A 129 -8.00 9.97 21.57
N CYS A 130 -8.69 9.01 20.96
CA CYS A 130 -9.17 7.79 21.61
C CYS A 130 -8.06 6.89 22.16
N TYR A 131 -6.78 7.09 21.78
CA TYR A 131 -5.67 6.32 22.34
C TYR A 131 -5.23 6.81 23.72
N GLY A 132 -5.62 8.03 24.12
CA GLY A 132 -5.26 8.58 25.43
C GLY A 132 -3.77 8.90 25.60
N LEU A 133 -3.00 9.00 24.51
CA LEU A 133 -1.54 9.25 24.52
C LEU A 133 -1.17 10.74 24.33
N GLY A 134 -2.10 11.65 24.63
CA GLY A 134 -1.93 13.10 24.47
C GLY A 134 -2.43 13.67 23.15
N GLY A 135 -3.07 12.84 22.30
CA GLY A 135 -3.73 13.29 21.08
C GLY A 135 -5.01 14.06 21.36
N HIS A 136 -5.23 15.16 20.63
CA HIS A 136 -6.44 15.98 20.76
C HIS A 136 -7.13 16.25 19.42
N ASP A 137 -6.50 15.99 18.29
CA ASP A 137 -7.15 16.17 17.00
C ASP A 137 -8.11 15.02 16.72
N ALA A 138 -9.25 15.32 16.08
CA ALA A 138 -10.17 14.27 15.65
C ALA A 138 -9.57 13.51 14.48
N THR A 139 -9.57 12.18 14.53
CA THR A 139 -9.04 11.33 13.46
C THR A 139 -10.10 10.39 12.87
N VAL A 140 -9.73 9.67 11.81
CA VAL A 140 -10.58 8.63 11.23
C VAL A 140 -10.90 7.52 12.25
N THR A 141 -9.93 7.13 13.09
CA THR A 141 -10.13 6.15 14.17
C THR A 141 -11.10 6.68 15.22
N ASP A 142 -11.02 7.97 15.58
CA ASP A 142 -11.97 8.59 16.52
C ASP A 142 -13.39 8.58 15.96
N ALA A 143 -13.55 8.93 14.68
CA ALA A 143 -14.85 8.88 14.00
C ALA A 143 -15.40 7.44 13.92
N ALA A 144 -14.56 6.46 13.60
CA ALA A 144 -14.95 5.05 13.59
C ALA A 144 -15.42 4.57 14.97
N LEU A 145 -14.73 4.99 16.04
CA LEU A 145 -15.12 4.66 17.42
C LEU A 145 -16.45 5.33 17.81
N VAL A 146 -16.66 6.61 17.46
CA VAL A 146 -17.92 7.34 17.69
C VAL A 146 -19.10 6.66 17.01
N LEU A 147 -18.90 6.12 15.80
CA LEU A 147 -19.94 5.39 15.05
C LEU A 147 -20.12 3.94 15.53
N GLY A 148 -19.36 3.48 16.52
CA GLY A 148 -19.43 2.13 17.06
C GLY A 148 -18.83 1.05 16.14
N TRP A 149 -17.93 1.41 15.23
CA TRP A 149 -17.22 0.43 14.39
C TRP A 149 -16.11 -0.30 15.13
N LEU A 150 -15.60 0.33 16.19
CA LEU A 150 -14.59 -0.22 17.08
C LEU A 150 -15.22 -0.44 18.45
N ASP A 151 -14.89 -1.57 19.07
CA ASP A 151 -15.34 -1.89 20.42
C ASP A 151 -14.34 -1.33 21.45
N ALA A 152 -14.77 -0.35 22.23
CA ALA A 152 -13.94 0.24 23.28
C ALA A 152 -13.67 -0.73 24.45
N ALA A 153 -14.49 -1.77 24.62
CA ALA A 153 -14.36 -2.72 25.72
C ALA A 153 -13.23 -3.73 25.52
N HIS A 154 -12.74 -3.88 24.28
CA HIS A 154 -11.66 -4.80 23.95
C HIS A 154 -10.39 -4.02 23.62
N PRO A 155 -9.28 -4.27 24.34
CA PRO A 155 -7.99 -3.67 24.01
C PRO A 155 -7.55 -4.02 22.58
N LEU A 156 -6.95 -3.05 21.89
CA LEU A 156 -6.25 -3.29 20.64
C LEU A 156 -4.86 -3.90 20.89
N ALA A 157 -4.08 -4.05 19.83
CA ALA A 157 -2.70 -4.54 19.92
C ALA A 157 -1.88 -3.78 20.99
N ALA A 158 -1.03 -4.52 21.70
CA ALA A 158 -0.23 -4.02 22.82
C ALA A 158 -1.05 -3.43 23.98
N ASP A 159 -2.22 -4.02 24.26
CA ASP A 159 -3.10 -3.67 25.38
C ASP A 159 -3.61 -2.22 25.36
N LEU A 160 -3.70 -1.63 24.16
CA LEU A 160 -4.18 -0.27 23.97
C LEU A 160 -5.70 -0.20 24.18
N CYS A 161 -6.11 0.37 25.31
CA CYS A 161 -7.51 0.66 25.61
C CYS A 161 -8.00 1.90 24.87
N LEU A 162 -9.22 1.83 24.32
CA LEU A 162 -9.83 2.96 23.61
C LEU A 162 -10.73 3.79 24.53
N HIS A 163 -10.58 5.10 24.44
CA HIS A 163 -11.33 6.06 25.24
C HIS A 163 -12.42 6.74 24.40
N ALA A 164 -13.62 6.17 24.40
CA ALA A 164 -14.76 6.68 23.62
C ALA A 164 -15.12 8.14 23.97
N GLY A 165 -14.94 8.56 25.23
CA GLY A 165 -15.14 9.95 25.65
C GLY A 165 -14.20 10.93 24.93
N LEU A 166 -12.91 10.60 24.88
CA LEU A 166 -11.89 11.42 24.20
C LEU A 166 -12.16 11.52 22.70
N ALA A 167 -12.56 10.41 22.07
CA ALA A 167 -12.97 10.38 20.67
C ALA A 167 -14.14 11.33 20.41
N ARG A 168 -15.18 11.24 21.25
CA ARG A 168 -16.39 12.05 21.13
C ARG A 168 -16.10 13.53 21.33
N GLU A 169 -15.26 13.89 22.29
CA GLU A 169 -14.82 15.27 22.53
C GLU A 169 -14.03 15.83 21.35
N ALA A 170 -13.12 15.04 20.77
CA ALA A 170 -12.36 15.45 19.61
C ALA A 170 -13.25 15.70 18.39
N VAL A 171 -14.12 14.74 18.06
CA VAL A 171 -15.07 14.88 16.96
C VAL A 171 -16.03 16.05 17.20
N ALA A 172 -16.47 16.28 18.44
CA ALA A 172 -17.37 17.39 18.77
C ALA A 172 -16.78 18.77 18.46
N ARG A 173 -15.46 18.96 18.65
CA ARG A 173 -14.80 20.23 18.28
C ARG A 173 -14.88 20.51 16.78
N VAL A 174 -14.64 19.48 15.96
CA VAL A 174 -14.74 19.58 14.49
C VAL A 174 -16.19 19.75 14.06
N ALA A 175 -17.11 19.01 14.69
CA ALA A 175 -18.54 19.10 14.42
C ALA A 175 -19.09 20.51 14.68
N GLN A 176 -18.70 21.13 15.80
CA GLN A 176 -19.07 22.50 16.13
C GLN A 176 -18.56 23.50 15.08
N ALA A 177 -17.30 23.37 14.65
CA ALA A 177 -16.73 24.22 13.61
C ALA A 177 -17.42 24.04 12.24
N ALA A 178 -17.90 22.83 11.95
CA ALA A 178 -18.60 22.50 10.71
C ALA A 178 -20.13 22.77 10.76
N GLY A 179 -20.68 23.14 11.92
CA GLY A 179 -22.13 23.29 12.09
C GLY A 179 -22.91 21.97 11.99
N LEU A 180 -22.31 20.86 12.42
CA LEU A 180 -22.88 19.51 12.39
C LEU A 180 -23.07 18.97 13.81
N ASP A 181 -23.93 17.96 13.95
CA ASP A 181 -23.90 17.10 15.13
C ASP A 181 -22.70 16.13 15.07
N VAL A 182 -22.37 15.53 16.21
CA VAL A 182 -21.16 14.72 16.38
C VAL A 182 -21.20 13.49 15.47
N GLU A 183 -22.34 12.80 15.41
CA GLU A 183 -22.54 11.58 14.62
C GLU A 183 -22.46 11.86 13.11
N ARG A 184 -23.06 12.96 12.63
CA ARG A 184 -22.98 13.39 11.23
C ARG A 184 -21.57 13.84 10.87
N CYS A 185 -20.86 14.50 11.78
CA CYS A 185 -19.45 14.83 11.57
C CYS A 185 -18.61 13.55 11.46
N ALA A 186 -18.77 12.60 12.38
CA ALA A 186 -18.07 11.32 12.33
C ALA A 186 -18.37 10.55 11.02
N ALA A 187 -19.64 10.47 10.62
CA ALA A 187 -20.03 9.88 9.35
C ALA A 187 -19.37 10.59 8.16
N GLY A 188 -19.34 11.93 8.17
CA GLY A 188 -18.66 12.73 7.16
C GLY A 188 -17.16 12.45 7.06
N VAL A 189 -16.47 12.30 8.19
CA VAL A 189 -15.05 11.92 8.23
C VAL A 189 -14.83 10.56 7.54
N ILE A 190 -15.66 9.56 7.85
CA ILE A 190 -15.62 8.25 7.22
C ILE A 190 -15.90 8.33 5.71
N GLU A 191 -16.89 9.11 5.28
CA GLU A 191 -17.20 9.28 3.85
C GLU A 191 -16.04 9.92 3.09
N ILE A 192 -15.39 10.94 3.67
CA ILE A 192 -14.24 11.61 3.03
C ILE A 192 -13.03 10.66 2.93
N ALA A 193 -12.74 9.91 4.00
CA ALA A 193 -11.68 8.89 3.98
C ALA A 193 -11.98 7.79 2.93
N THR A 194 -13.24 7.32 2.89
CA THR A 194 -13.72 6.34 1.89
C THR A 194 -13.54 6.88 0.47
N ALA A 195 -13.99 8.10 0.20
CA ALA A 195 -13.88 8.72 -1.13
C ALA A 195 -12.41 8.88 -1.58
N THR A 196 -11.53 9.19 -0.64
CA THR A 196 -10.08 9.29 -0.89
C THR A 196 -9.50 7.93 -1.29
N MET A 197 -9.83 6.87 -0.55
CA MET A 197 -9.40 5.50 -0.90
C MET A 197 -10.02 4.98 -2.20
N VAL A 198 -11.29 5.30 -2.49
CA VAL A 198 -11.95 4.95 -3.76
C VAL A 198 -11.23 5.61 -4.94
N ARG A 199 -10.79 6.86 -4.80
CA ARG A 199 -9.96 7.52 -5.82
C ARG A 199 -8.64 6.79 -6.04
N ALA A 200 -7.94 6.39 -4.98
CA ALA A 200 -6.71 5.63 -5.10
C ALA A 200 -6.92 4.29 -5.83
N LEU A 201 -7.98 3.56 -5.47
CA LEU A 201 -8.35 2.30 -6.11
C LEU A 201 -8.72 2.49 -7.59
N ARG A 202 -9.36 3.61 -7.96
CA ARG A 202 -9.65 3.95 -9.37
C ARG A 202 -8.40 4.31 -10.18
N SER A 203 -7.43 5.01 -9.57
CA SER A 203 -6.14 5.32 -10.20
C SER A 203 -5.39 4.04 -10.62
N VAL A 204 -5.34 3.04 -9.73
CA VAL A 204 -4.65 1.78 -10.04
C VAL A 204 -5.46 0.83 -10.94
N SER A 205 -6.74 1.12 -11.20
CA SER A 205 -7.65 0.25 -11.99
C SER A 205 -8.23 0.92 -13.23
N VAL A 206 -9.30 1.72 -13.06
CA VAL A 206 -10.10 2.33 -14.13
C VAL A 206 -9.23 3.18 -15.06
N GLU A 207 -8.33 3.99 -14.49
CA GLU A 207 -7.42 4.84 -15.28
C GLU A 207 -6.41 4.04 -16.10
N ARG A 208 -6.29 2.74 -15.82
CA ARG A 208 -5.44 1.76 -16.53
C ARG A 208 -6.26 0.79 -17.38
N GLY A 209 -7.54 1.08 -17.59
CA GLY A 209 -8.44 0.28 -18.43
C GLY A 209 -8.92 -1.01 -17.76
N VAL A 210 -8.77 -1.16 -16.44
CA VAL A 210 -9.28 -2.33 -15.70
C VAL A 210 -10.63 -2.01 -15.07
N ASP A 211 -11.62 -2.87 -15.32
CA ASP A 211 -12.94 -2.80 -14.67
C ASP A 211 -12.89 -3.44 -13.26
N PRO A 212 -13.06 -2.67 -12.17
CA PRO A 212 -13.04 -3.19 -10.80
C PRO A 212 -14.06 -4.30 -10.53
N ARG A 213 -15.16 -4.35 -11.28
CA ARG A 213 -16.22 -5.36 -11.07
C ARG A 213 -15.76 -6.79 -11.39
N ASN A 214 -14.68 -6.91 -12.15
CA ASN A 214 -14.06 -8.19 -12.53
C ASN A 214 -12.97 -8.64 -11.54
N THR A 215 -12.65 -7.83 -10.53
CA THR A 215 -11.63 -8.15 -9.52
C THR A 215 -12.26 -8.53 -8.18
N SER A 216 -11.43 -9.00 -7.24
CA SER A 216 -11.79 -9.09 -5.82
C SER A 216 -11.03 -8.05 -5.01
N LEU A 217 -11.65 -7.45 -4.00
CA LEU A 217 -11.01 -6.45 -3.14
C LEU A 217 -10.38 -7.13 -1.93
N VAL A 218 -9.06 -7.14 -1.82
CA VAL A 218 -8.33 -7.56 -0.62
C VAL A 218 -8.10 -6.36 0.28
N ALA A 219 -8.74 -6.33 1.44
CA ALA A 219 -8.57 -5.27 2.43
C ALA A 219 -7.76 -5.78 3.62
N PHE A 220 -6.66 -5.09 3.91
CA PHE A 220 -5.73 -5.46 4.96
C PHE A 220 -5.08 -4.23 5.59
N GLY A 221 -4.06 -4.43 6.42
CA GLY A 221 -3.59 -3.43 7.35
C GLY A 221 -4.43 -3.40 8.63
N GLY A 222 -4.14 -2.44 9.50
CA GLY A 222 -4.84 -2.31 10.78
C GLY A 222 -6.29 -1.83 10.65
N ALA A 223 -6.56 -0.98 9.66
CA ALA A 223 -7.86 -0.33 9.48
C ALA A 223 -8.57 -0.68 8.15
N GLY A 224 -7.89 -1.30 7.19
CA GLY A 224 -8.47 -1.58 5.87
C GLY A 224 -9.77 -2.38 5.91
N PRO A 225 -9.86 -3.47 6.71
CA PRO A 225 -11.10 -4.23 6.86
C PRO A 225 -12.31 -3.42 7.33
N LEU A 226 -12.11 -2.32 8.07
CA LEU A 226 -13.22 -1.46 8.53
C LEU A 226 -13.98 -0.80 7.37
N PHE A 227 -13.28 -0.55 6.25
CA PHE A 227 -13.83 0.16 5.10
C PHE A 227 -14.28 -0.76 3.97
N VAL A 228 -14.00 -2.06 4.06
CA VAL A 228 -14.08 -3.00 2.94
C VAL A 228 -15.46 -3.03 2.25
N CYS A 229 -16.56 -3.03 3.01
CA CYS A 229 -17.90 -3.07 2.45
C CYS A 229 -18.23 -1.77 1.68
N ARG A 230 -17.82 -0.62 2.22
CA ARG A 230 -18.04 0.69 1.57
C ARG A 230 -17.21 0.84 0.30
N LEU A 231 -15.95 0.40 0.35
CA LEU A 231 -15.05 0.43 -0.80
C LEU A 231 -15.57 -0.51 -1.91
N ALA A 232 -15.94 -1.74 -1.55
CA ALA A 232 -16.47 -2.71 -2.49
C ALA A 232 -17.76 -2.20 -3.14
N GLY A 233 -18.70 -1.65 -2.35
CA GLY A 233 -19.93 -1.06 -2.86
C GLY A 233 -19.70 0.12 -3.81
N SER A 234 -18.76 1.02 -3.47
CA SER A 234 -18.42 2.20 -4.29
C SER A 234 -17.75 1.86 -5.63
N LEU A 235 -17.08 0.70 -5.70
CA LEU A 235 -16.41 0.20 -6.90
C LEU A 235 -17.25 -0.82 -7.67
N GLY A 236 -18.37 -1.28 -7.12
CA GLY A 236 -19.18 -2.37 -7.68
C GLY A 236 -18.50 -3.74 -7.59
N VAL A 237 -17.49 -3.89 -6.73
CA VAL A 237 -16.78 -5.16 -6.50
C VAL A 237 -17.71 -6.10 -5.75
N ARG A 238 -17.88 -7.33 -6.27
CA ARG A 238 -18.81 -8.33 -5.68
C ARG A 238 -18.18 -9.22 -4.62
N HIS A 239 -16.84 -9.28 -4.57
CA HIS A 239 -16.12 -10.15 -3.67
C HIS A 239 -15.04 -9.38 -2.94
N ALA A 240 -15.09 -9.41 -1.61
CA ALA A 240 -14.04 -8.90 -0.76
C ALA A 240 -13.36 -10.04 -0.02
N LEU A 241 -12.05 -9.94 0.16
CA LEU A 241 -11.22 -10.87 0.90
C LEU A 241 -10.60 -10.13 2.08
N ILE A 242 -10.78 -10.67 3.28
CA ILE A 242 -10.14 -10.19 4.50
C ILE A 242 -9.29 -11.35 5.01
N PRO A 243 -7.95 -11.24 5.01
CA PRO A 243 -7.11 -12.30 5.55
C PRO A 243 -7.30 -12.42 7.07
N PRO A 244 -7.03 -13.58 7.70
CA PRO A 244 -7.22 -13.78 9.14
C PRO A 244 -6.41 -12.81 10.03
N HIS A 245 -5.23 -12.40 9.56
CA HIS A 245 -4.35 -11.46 10.26
C HIS A 245 -4.04 -10.25 9.37
N PRO A 246 -5.02 -9.35 9.15
CA PRO A 246 -4.89 -8.29 8.16
C PRO A 246 -3.79 -7.29 8.49
N GLY A 247 -3.56 -6.99 9.77
CA GLY A 247 -2.46 -6.13 10.21
C GLY A 247 -1.05 -6.72 10.02
N ALA A 248 -0.92 -8.02 9.73
CA ALA A 248 0.36 -8.69 9.54
C ALA A 248 0.60 -9.13 8.08
N LEU A 249 -0.30 -8.81 7.15
CA LEU A 249 -0.24 -9.33 5.78
C LEU A 249 1.04 -8.91 5.06
N SER A 250 1.49 -7.67 5.25
CA SER A 250 2.72 -7.16 4.62
C SER A 250 3.98 -7.89 5.11
N ALA A 251 4.00 -8.28 6.38
CA ALA A 251 5.08 -9.11 6.94
C ALA A 251 5.03 -10.54 6.39
N LEU A 252 3.84 -11.12 6.24
CA LEU A 252 3.66 -12.44 5.63
C LEU A 252 4.12 -12.45 4.17
N GLY A 253 3.72 -11.45 3.38
CA GLY A 253 4.14 -11.34 1.99
C GLY A 253 5.65 -11.12 1.86
N LEU A 254 6.26 -10.34 2.75
CA LEU A 254 7.73 -10.23 2.83
C LEU A 254 8.40 -11.59 3.08
N ALA A 255 7.89 -12.35 4.05
CA ALA A 255 8.44 -13.67 4.40
C ALA A 255 8.31 -14.71 3.27
N ALA A 256 7.29 -14.56 2.42
CA ALA A 256 6.99 -15.49 1.33
C ALA A 256 7.47 -15.00 -0.06
N ALA A 257 7.99 -13.77 -0.15
CA ALA A 257 8.48 -13.21 -1.39
C ALA A 257 9.70 -13.99 -1.90
N LYS A 258 9.75 -14.20 -3.22
CA LYS A 258 10.86 -14.89 -3.86
C LYS A 258 12.05 -13.93 -4.01
N ALA A 259 13.26 -14.48 -3.92
CA ALA A 259 14.44 -13.76 -4.35
C ALA A 259 14.34 -13.48 -5.86
N ARG A 260 14.53 -12.22 -6.22
CA ARG A 260 14.48 -11.74 -7.62
C ARG A 260 15.51 -10.63 -7.74
N VAL A 261 16.30 -10.69 -8.81
CA VAL A 261 17.22 -9.62 -9.19
C VAL A 261 16.75 -9.07 -10.52
N GLU A 262 16.56 -7.75 -10.56
CA GLU A 262 16.17 -7.04 -11.77
C GLU A 262 17.21 -5.97 -12.08
N LEU A 263 17.82 -6.08 -13.26
CA LEU A 263 18.80 -5.13 -13.76
C LEU A 263 18.29 -4.58 -15.09
N THR A 264 18.40 -3.26 -15.25
CA THR A 264 17.97 -2.54 -16.46
C THR A 264 19.14 -1.77 -17.02
N ALA A 265 19.22 -1.69 -18.35
CA ALA A 265 20.16 -0.82 -19.06
C ALA A 265 19.47 -0.18 -20.26
N SER A 266 19.89 1.04 -20.59
CA SER A 266 19.39 1.78 -21.76
C SER A 266 20.13 1.36 -23.03
N LEU A 267 19.39 1.06 -24.09
CA LEU A 267 19.93 0.81 -25.42
C LEU A 267 19.32 1.79 -26.42
N HIS A 268 20.12 2.76 -26.88
CA HIS A 268 19.67 3.77 -27.85
C HIS A 268 19.93 3.31 -29.29
N ARG A 269 19.11 2.38 -29.79
CA ARG A 269 19.14 1.88 -31.17
C ARG A 269 17.73 1.63 -31.68
N ARG A 270 17.51 1.70 -32.99
CA ARG A 270 16.24 1.28 -33.58
C ARG A 270 16.14 -0.24 -33.52
N ALA A 271 15.00 -0.74 -33.07
CA ALA A 271 14.75 -2.18 -33.01
C ALA A 271 14.92 -2.86 -34.39
N ALA A 272 14.57 -2.15 -35.47
CA ALA A 272 14.73 -2.63 -36.84
C ALA A 272 16.20 -2.82 -37.28
N ASP A 273 17.16 -2.17 -36.60
CA ASP A 273 18.59 -2.28 -36.90
C ASP A 273 19.29 -3.33 -36.03
N LEU A 274 18.56 -4.01 -35.13
CA LEU A 274 19.10 -5.05 -34.25
C LEU A 274 18.82 -6.43 -34.83
N ASP A 275 19.90 -7.15 -35.15
CA ASP A 275 19.84 -8.58 -35.41
C ASP A 275 19.90 -9.38 -34.10
N GLU A 276 19.75 -10.71 -34.20
CA GLU A 276 19.78 -11.61 -33.05
C GLU A 276 21.08 -11.44 -32.24
N LYS A 277 22.23 -11.31 -32.92
CA LYS A 277 23.54 -11.14 -32.27
C LYS A 277 23.62 -9.83 -31.49
N GLY A 278 23.15 -8.73 -32.06
CA GLY A 278 23.08 -7.43 -31.41
C GLY A 278 22.17 -7.46 -30.17
N MET A 279 21.06 -8.19 -30.24
CA MET A 279 20.16 -8.38 -29.10
C MET A 279 20.81 -9.23 -27.99
N GLN A 280 21.48 -10.33 -28.33
CA GLN A 280 22.25 -11.13 -27.36
C GLN A 280 23.31 -10.29 -26.64
N GLN A 281 24.03 -9.45 -27.38
CA GLN A 281 25.10 -8.61 -26.83
C GLN A 281 24.56 -7.53 -25.89
N ALA A 282 23.38 -6.99 -26.18
CA ALA A 282 22.74 -6.01 -25.29
C ALA A 282 22.36 -6.61 -23.93
N TYR A 283 21.98 -7.89 -23.87
CA TYR A 283 21.65 -8.56 -22.61
C TYR A 283 22.85 -9.18 -21.88
N ALA A 284 23.97 -9.41 -22.56
CA ALA A 284 25.07 -10.22 -22.04
C ALA A 284 25.61 -9.74 -20.67
N ASP A 285 25.84 -8.43 -20.50
CA ASP A 285 26.30 -7.86 -19.22
C ASP A 285 25.24 -8.04 -18.12
N LEU A 286 23.98 -7.72 -18.42
CA LEU A 286 22.86 -7.83 -17.48
C LEU A 286 22.68 -9.28 -17.01
N GLU A 287 22.75 -10.24 -17.92
CA GLU A 287 22.63 -11.66 -17.57
C GLU A 287 23.77 -12.17 -16.72
N MET A 288 25.01 -11.80 -17.06
CA MET A 288 26.18 -12.16 -16.26
C MET A 288 26.00 -11.68 -14.83
N ARG A 289 25.61 -10.42 -14.65
CA ARG A 289 25.41 -9.80 -13.34
C ARG A 289 24.21 -10.39 -12.59
N CYS A 290 23.08 -10.62 -13.26
CA CYS A 290 21.93 -11.29 -12.66
C CYS A 290 22.29 -12.69 -12.15
N ARG A 291 23.03 -13.49 -12.94
CA ARG A 291 23.47 -14.83 -12.52
C ARG A 291 24.46 -14.80 -11.36
N ALA A 292 25.32 -13.77 -11.31
CA ALA A 292 26.24 -13.58 -10.20
C ALA A 292 25.51 -13.16 -8.90
N GLU A 293 24.48 -12.32 -9.02
CA GLU A 293 23.68 -11.85 -7.88
C GLU A 293 22.65 -12.88 -7.39
N LEU A 294 22.09 -13.71 -8.28
CA LEU A 294 21.14 -14.79 -7.94
C LEU A 294 21.51 -16.11 -8.66
N PRO A 295 22.46 -16.88 -8.12
CA PRO A 295 22.87 -18.17 -8.69
C PRO A 295 21.69 -19.15 -8.74
N GLY A 296 21.51 -19.81 -9.89
CA GLY A 296 20.44 -20.80 -10.09
C GLY A 296 19.04 -20.22 -10.36
N GLY A 297 18.90 -18.90 -10.42
CA GLY A 297 17.65 -18.24 -10.82
C GLY A 297 17.28 -18.47 -12.28
N GLU A 298 15.98 -18.45 -12.57
CA GLU A 298 15.46 -18.41 -13.93
C GLU A 298 15.68 -17.00 -14.53
N LEU A 299 16.15 -16.93 -15.78
CA LEU A 299 16.34 -15.67 -16.47
C LEU A 299 15.16 -15.34 -17.36
N ARG A 300 14.62 -14.14 -17.21
CA ARG A 300 13.63 -13.55 -18.10
C ARG A 300 14.21 -12.31 -18.77
N ARG A 301 14.17 -12.27 -20.10
CA ARG A 301 14.54 -11.08 -20.90
C ARG A 301 13.30 -10.25 -21.17
N VAL A 302 13.41 -8.93 -21.00
CA VAL A 302 12.37 -7.96 -21.34
C VAL A 302 13.02 -6.81 -22.10
N ALA A 303 12.36 -6.35 -23.16
CA ALA A 303 12.74 -5.14 -23.90
C ALA A 303 11.55 -4.20 -23.92
N GLU A 304 11.79 -2.94 -23.55
CA GLU A 304 10.81 -1.87 -23.77
C GLU A 304 11.18 -1.10 -25.02
N CYS A 305 10.28 -1.11 -26.00
CA CYS A 305 10.45 -0.39 -27.25
C CYS A 305 9.43 0.74 -27.33
N ARG A 306 9.82 1.85 -27.96
CA ARG A 306 8.93 2.98 -28.27
C ARG A 306 8.85 3.14 -29.77
N TYR A 307 7.65 3.43 -30.28
CA TYR A 307 7.50 3.91 -31.65
C TYR A 307 8.13 5.31 -31.75
N PRO A 308 8.75 5.65 -32.89
CA PRO A 308 9.28 6.99 -33.14
C PRO A 308 8.18 8.06 -33.18
#